data_AF-A0A496BFI4-F1
#
_entry.id   AF-A0A496BFI4-F1
#
_cell.length_a   1.000
_cell.length_b   1.000
_cell.length_c   1.000
_cell.angle_alpha   90.00
_cell.angle_beta   90.00
_cell.angle_gamma   90.00
#
_symmetry.space_group_name_H-M   'P 1'
#
loop_
_entity.id
_entity.type
_entity.pdbx_description
1 polymer ?
#
loop_
_entity_poly.entity_id
_entity_poly.type
_entity_poly.pdbx_seq_one_letter_code
_entity_poly.pdbx_strand_id
1 'polypeptide(L)'
;MKIVEEREAWVHTHFILDSFYVTEQERRQISISVEPELMQLGLQYGLTYSIAPSKHRAIVVLECIPFDSVKEIIKKLINDVIADFPVRLPEQRNVVTNITVTDPETERADVSVRAPVR
;
A
#
# COMPACT_ATOMS: atom_id res chain seq x y z
N MET A 1 -6.22 1.17 -13.97
CA MET A 1 -6.15 1.96 -12.72
C MET A 1 -6.31 3.44 -13.09
N LYS A 2 -6.60 4.35 -12.14
CA LYS A 2 -6.62 5.80 -12.41
C LYS A 2 -6.29 6.66 -11.19
N ILE A 3 -5.86 7.89 -11.44
CA ILE A 3 -5.77 8.96 -10.44
C ILE A 3 -7.19 9.45 -10.13
N VAL A 4 -7.56 9.46 -8.85
CA VAL A 4 -8.88 9.89 -8.36
C VAL A 4 -8.83 11.22 -7.61
N GLU A 5 -7.65 11.60 -7.14
CA GLU A 5 -7.48 12.83 -6.37
C GLU A 5 -6.03 13.31 -6.51
N GLU A 6 -5.88 14.62 -6.54
CA GLU A 6 -4.60 15.31 -6.56
C GLU A 6 -4.54 16.17 -5.30
N ARG A 7 -3.39 16.16 -4.63
CA ARG A 7 -3.14 17.02 -3.47
C ARG A 7 -1.75 17.60 -3.53
N GLU A 8 -1.65 18.89 -3.32
CA GLU A 8 -0.37 19.52 -3.05
C GLU A 8 -0.08 19.49 -1.56
N ALA A 9 1.16 19.16 -1.22
CA ALA A 9 1.72 19.45 0.08
C ALA A 9 2.78 20.54 -0.07
N TRP A 10 3.54 20.80 1.00
CA TRP A 10 4.42 21.95 1.05
C TRP A 10 5.59 21.93 0.04
N VAL A 11 6.02 20.74 -0.40
CA VAL A 11 7.13 20.57 -1.38
C VAL A 11 6.88 19.47 -2.42
N HIS A 12 5.70 18.85 -2.44
CA HIS A 12 5.42 17.70 -3.30
C HIS A 12 3.96 17.64 -3.74
N THR A 13 3.75 17.01 -4.89
CA THR A 13 2.43 16.74 -5.46
C THR A 13 2.10 15.26 -5.28
N HIS A 14 0.93 14.98 -4.72
CA HIS A 14 0.40 13.64 -4.53
C HIS A 14 -0.66 13.32 -5.57
N PHE A 15 -0.43 12.25 -6.33
CA PHE A 15 -1.43 11.64 -7.19
C PHE A 15 -1.98 10.39 -6.51
N ILE A 16 -3.20 10.47 -6.00
CA ILE A 16 -3.86 9.39 -5.27
C ILE A 16 -4.59 8.50 -6.28
N LEU A 17 -4.32 7.19 -6.23
CA LEU A 17 -4.87 6.21 -7.16
C LEU A 17 -6.15 5.55 -6.61
N ASP A 18 -6.95 4.95 -7.48
CA ASP A 18 -8.11 4.12 -7.11
C ASP A 18 -7.75 2.72 -6.59
N SER A 19 -6.47 2.35 -6.61
CA SER A 19 -5.95 1.08 -6.09
C SER A 19 -5.39 1.21 -4.67
N PHE A 20 -5.45 0.15 -3.88
CA PHE A 20 -4.88 0.06 -2.54
C PHE A 20 -3.36 0.10 -2.55
N TYR A 21 -2.75 -0.58 -3.52
CA TYR A 21 -1.29 -0.63 -3.68
C TYR A 21 -0.89 -0.74 -5.16
N VAL A 22 0.37 -0.40 -5.41
CA VAL A 22 1.08 -0.60 -6.69
C VAL A 22 2.27 -1.51 -6.42
N THR A 23 2.39 -2.58 -7.20
CA THR A 23 3.48 -3.56 -7.10
C THR A 23 4.82 -2.95 -7.52
N GLU A 24 5.93 -3.57 -7.13
CA GLU A 24 7.26 -3.11 -7.53
C GLU A 24 7.46 -3.09 -9.05
N GLN A 25 6.92 -4.11 -9.76
CA GLN A 25 6.97 -4.18 -11.22
C GLN A 25 6.23 -3.00 -11.87
N GLU A 26 5.02 -2.69 -11.40
CA GLU A 26 4.23 -1.56 -11.89
C GLU A 26 4.91 -0.22 -11.58
N ARG A 27 5.51 -0.06 -10.38
CA ARG A 27 6.31 1.14 -10.04
C ARG A 27 7.47 1.32 -11.00
N ARG A 28 8.17 0.24 -11.33
CA ARG A 28 9.30 0.28 -12.27
C ARG A 28 8.83 0.66 -13.68
N GLN A 29 7.68 0.16 -14.09
CA GLN A 29 7.06 0.52 -15.37
C GLN A 29 6.64 1.99 -15.41
N ILE A 30 6.04 2.51 -14.33
CA ILE A 30 5.74 3.94 -14.18
C ILE A 30 7.03 4.75 -14.32
N SER A 31 8.08 4.41 -13.56
CA SER A 31 9.35 5.13 -13.62
C SER A 31 9.95 5.14 -15.03
N ILE A 32 10.02 4.00 -15.72
CA ILE A 32 10.58 3.92 -17.09
C ILE A 32 9.79 4.78 -18.09
N SER A 33 8.47 4.87 -17.94
CA SER A 33 7.63 5.63 -18.87
C SER A 33 7.51 7.11 -18.52
N VAL A 34 7.53 7.46 -17.23
CA VAL A 34 7.23 8.82 -16.75
C VAL A 34 8.49 9.66 -16.58
N GLU A 35 9.56 9.08 -16.01
CA GLU A 35 10.78 9.83 -15.67
C GLU A 35 11.46 10.51 -16.88
N PRO A 36 11.58 9.88 -18.06
CA PRO A 36 12.15 10.55 -19.23
C PRO A 36 11.38 11.80 -19.66
N GLU A 37 10.05 11.79 -19.53
CA GLU A 37 9.20 12.93 -19.86
C GLU A 37 9.35 14.05 -18.82
N LEU A 38 9.43 13.70 -17.53
CA LEU A 38 9.71 14.68 -16.46
C LEU A 38 11.05 15.39 -16.68
N MET A 39 12.08 14.65 -17.13
CA MET A 39 13.38 15.22 -17.48
C MET A 39 13.29 16.17 -18.69
N GLN A 40 12.53 15.82 -19.73
CA GLN A 40 12.33 16.67 -20.90
C GLN A 40 11.58 17.97 -20.56
N LEU A 41 10.69 17.93 -19.57
CA LEU A 41 10.00 19.10 -19.02
C LEU A 41 10.92 20.00 -18.16
N GLY A 42 12.18 19.61 -17.95
CA GLY A 42 13.17 20.37 -17.20
C GLY A 42 12.93 20.38 -15.69
N LEU A 43 12.20 19.38 -15.17
CA LEU A 43 11.88 19.30 -13.75
C LEU A 43 13.02 18.69 -12.96
N GLN A 44 13.35 19.29 -11.82
CA GLN A 44 14.08 18.61 -10.75
C GLN A 44 13.05 17.88 -9.88
N TYR A 45 13.12 16.56 -9.80
CA TYR A 45 12.09 15.75 -9.13
C TYR A 45 12.68 14.53 -8.42
N GLY A 46 11.91 14.01 -7.48
CA GLY A 46 11.95 12.63 -7.00
C GLY A 46 10.59 11.97 -7.23
N LEU A 47 10.58 10.68 -7.56
CA LEU A 47 9.34 9.91 -7.77
C LEU A 47 9.28 8.77 -6.75
N THR A 48 8.38 8.88 -5.78
CA THR A 48 8.23 7.88 -4.71
C THR A 48 6.81 7.34 -4.64
N TYR A 49 6.65 6.20 -3.95
CA TYR A 49 5.40 5.47 -3.90
C TYR A 49 5.06 5.16 -2.45
N SER A 50 3.84 5.51 -2.03
CA SER A 50 3.38 5.36 -0.65
C SER A 50 1.93 4.87 -0.59
N ILE A 51 1.43 4.63 0.61
CA ILE A 51 0.03 4.31 0.89
C ILE A 51 -0.54 5.39 1.80
N ALA A 52 -1.66 5.98 1.40
CA ALA A 52 -2.38 6.98 2.18
C ALA A 52 -2.80 6.39 3.54
N PRO A 53 -2.41 7.00 4.68
CA PRO A 53 -2.76 6.47 6.01
C PRO A 53 -4.27 6.39 6.25
N SER A 54 -5.05 7.32 5.71
CA SER A 54 -6.48 7.46 6.01
C SER A 54 -7.41 6.72 5.05
N LYS A 55 -7.03 6.59 3.77
CA LYS A 55 -7.87 5.98 2.73
C LYS A 55 -7.36 4.62 2.27
N HIS A 56 -6.19 4.21 2.75
CA HIS A 56 -5.44 3.05 2.27
C HIS A 56 -5.42 2.94 0.74
N ARG A 57 -5.00 4.03 0.09
CA ARG A 57 -4.86 4.11 -1.36
C ARG A 57 -3.40 4.30 -1.71
N ALA A 58 -2.98 3.74 -2.83
CA ALA A 58 -1.66 4.00 -3.37
C ALA A 58 -1.54 5.48 -3.74
N ILE A 59 -0.36 6.04 -3.48
CA ILE A 59 0.00 7.41 -3.81
C ILE A 59 1.28 7.34 -4.66
N VAL A 60 1.25 8.02 -5.81
CA VAL A 60 2.46 8.43 -6.52
C VAL A 60 2.82 9.82 -6.03
N VAL A 61 4.00 9.95 -5.44
CA VAL A 61 4.51 11.20 -4.87
C VAL A 61 5.53 11.77 -5.85
N LEU A 62 5.23 12.94 -6.39
CA LEU A 62 6.16 13.73 -7.15
C LEU A 62 6.78 14.75 -6.20
N GLU A 63 8.07 14.63 -5.91
CA GLU A 63 8.83 15.53 -5.03
C GLU A 63 9.18 16.85 -5.72
N CYS A 64 8.16 17.50 -6.28
CA CYS A 64 8.15 18.88 -6.73
C CYS A 64 6.71 19.39 -6.83
N ILE A 65 6.54 20.72 -6.94
CA ILE A 65 5.26 21.38 -7.21
C ILE A 65 5.36 22.04 -8.59
N PRO A 66 4.99 21.34 -9.66
CA PRO A 66 5.02 21.90 -11.00
C PRO A 66 3.88 22.92 -11.18
N PHE A 67 4.06 23.85 -12.13
CA PHE A 67 2.97 24.73 -12.57
C PHE A 67 1.76 23.91 -13.05
N ASP A 68 0.55 24.45 -12.92
CA ASP A 68 -0.70 23.72 -13.21
C ASP A 68 -0.73 23.13 -14.62
N SER A 69 -0.23 23.84 -15.63
CA SER A 69 -0.15 23.34 -17.00
C SER A 69 0.73 22.09 -17.12
N VAL A 70 1.88 22.08 -16.44
CA VAL A 70 2.82 20.96 -16.41
C VAL A 70 2.24 19.81 -15.60
N LYS A 71 1.57 20.13 -14.49
CA LYS A 71 0.93 19.15 -13.62
C LYS A 71 -0.15 18.34 -14.34
N GLU A 72 -0.98 19.00 -15.15
CA GLU A 72 -1.99 18.32 -15.96
C GLU A 72 -1.37 17.42 -17.03
N ILE A 73 -0.23 17.81 -17.61
CA ILE A 73 0.55 16.94 -18.52
C ILE A 73 1.03 15.69 -17.78
N ILE A 74 1.65 15.85 -16.60
CA ILE A 74 2.17 14.75 -15.80
C ILE A 74 1.05 13.80 -15.36
N LYS A 75 -0.07 14.35 -14.88
CA LYS A 75 -1.25 13.60 -14.48
C LYS A 75 -1.83 12.79 -15.62
N LYS A 76 -1.90 13.37 -16.83
CA LYS A 76 -2.32 12.64 -18.03
C LYS A 76 -1.35 11.50 -18.33
N LEU A 77 -0.05 11.78 -18.35
CA LEU A 77 0.99 10.79 -18.61
C LEU A 77 0.92 9.61 -17.62
N ILE A 78 0.83 9.89 -16.32
CA ILE A 78 0.69 8.85 -15.29
C ILE A 78 -0.60 8.04 -15.53
N ASN A 79 -1.73 8.70 -15.78
CA ASN A 79 -3.00 8.02 -16.07
C ASN A 79 -2.90 7.10 -17.30
N ASP A 80 -2.24 7.54 -18.36
CA ASP A 80 -2.06 6.76 -19.59
C ASP A 80 -1.23 5.50 -19.30
N VAL A 81 -0.16 5.61 -18.49
CA VAL A 81 0.69 4.47 -18.13
C VAL A 81 -0.04 3.46 -17.24
N ILE A 82 -0.83 3.93 -16.27
CA ILE A 82 -1.52 3.05 -15.31
C ILE A 82 -2.89 2.56 -15.79
N ALA A 83 -3.35 2.98 -16.98
CA ALA A 83 -4.68 2.69 -17.49
C ALA A 83 -4.98 1.19 -17.46
N ASP A 84 -4.02 0.38 -17.93
CA ASP A 84 -4.13 -1.08 -18.04
C ASP A 84 -3.79 -1.83 -16.74
N PHE A 85 -3.34 -1.13 -15.68
CA PHE A 85 -2.99 -1.78 -14.43
C PHE A 85 -4.27 -2.21 -13.67
N PRO A 86 -4.26 -3.38 -13.01
CA PRO A 86 -5.40 -3.85 -12.25
C PRO A 86 -5.65 -2.97 -11.01
N VAL A 87 -6.92 -2.71 -10.72
CA VAL A 87 -7.33 -2.04 -9.46
C VAL A 87 -7.40 -3.09 -8.37
N ARG A 88 -6.67 -2.87 -7.28
CA ARG A 88 -6.62 -3.80 -6.14
C ARG A 88 -7.38 -3.20 -4.96
N LEU A 89 -8.33 -3.96 -4.43
CA LEU A 89 -9.11 -3.58 -3.26
C LEU A 89 -8.43 -4.14 -2.00
N PRO A 90 -8.59 -3.49 -0.84
CA PRO A 90 -8.15 -4.06 0.44
C PRO A 90 -8.75 -5.45 0.63
N GLU A 91 -7.92 -6.45 0.93
CA GLU A 91 -8.44 -7.73 1.39
C GLU A 91 -9.25 -7.50 2.68
N GLN A 92 -10.51 -7.94 2.69
CA GLN A 92 -11.25 -8.07 3.92
C GLN A 92 -10.53 -9.14 4.74
N ARG A 93 -9.86 -8.75 5.83
CA ARG A 93 -9.35 -9.71 6.81
C ARG A 93 -10.54 -10.56 7.26
N ASN A 94 -10.56 -11.83 6.88
CA ASN A 94 -11.48 -12.81 7.44
C ASN A 94 -11.13 -12.96 8.92
N VAL A 95 -11.83 -12.24 9.79
CA VAL A 95 -11.71 -12.41 11.24
C VAL A 95 -12.37 -13.75 11.57
N VAL A 96 -11.57 -14.81 11.72
CA VAL A 96 -12.05 -16.07 12.27
C VAL A 96 -12.33 -15.85 13.76
N THR A 97 -13.59 -15.59 14.11
CA THR A 97 -14.03 -15.25 15.46
C THR A 97 -14.25 -16.47 16.37
N ASN A 98 -14.13 -17.68 15.82
CA ASN A 98 -14.43 -18.92 16.54
C ASN A 98 -13.16 -19.77 16.74
N ILE A 99 -12.22 -19.28 17.55
CA ILE A 99 -11.22 -20.18 18.16
C ILE A 99 -11.79 -20.60 19.51
N THR A 100 -12.39 -21.78 19.57
CA THR A 100 -12.71 -22.44 20.83
C THR A 100 -11.44 -23.16 21.30
N VAL A 101 -10.70 -22.55 22.23
CA VAL A 101 -9.63 -23.25 22.94
C VAL A 101 -10.31 -24.24 23.86
N THR A 102 -10.23 -25.53 23.51
CA THR A 102 -10.61 -26.59 24.44
C THR A 102 -9.37 -26.89 25.26
N ASP A 103 -9.33 -26.42 26.51
CA ASP A 103 -8.30 -26.83 27.45
C ASP A 103 -8.37 -28.35 27.61
N PRO A 104 -7.26 -29.10 27.47
CA PRO A 104 -7.22 -30.49 27.89
C PRO A 104 -7.21 -30.51 29.42
N GLU A 105 -8.41 -30.53 30.01
CA GLU A 105 -8.62 -30.79 31.42
C GLU A 105 -8.11 -32.21 31.74
N THR A 106 -7.11 -32.26 32.61
CA THR A 106 -7.00 -33.19 33.74
C THR A 106 -7.37 -34.65 33.46
N GLU A 107 -6.37 -35.48 33.15
CA GLU A 107 -6.49 -36.91 33.43
C GLU A 107 -5.14 -37.55 33.78
N ARG A 108 -5.14 -38.20 34.96
CA ARG A 108 -4.26 -39.30 35.44
C ARG A 108 -3.01 -38.86 36.23
N ALA A 109 -2.71 -39.39 37.40
CA ALA A 109 -3.34 -40.43 38.20
C ALA A 109 -2.78 -40.39 39.63
N ASP A 110 -3.64 -40.73 40.58
CA ASP A 110 -3.28 -41.25 41.90
C ASP A 110 -2.16 -42.31 41.80
N VAL A 111 -1.03 -42.06 42.46
CA VAL A 111 -0.08 -43.11 42.85
C VAL A 111 0.34 -42.89 44.31
N SER A 112 -0.44 -43.52 45.18
CA SER A 112 -0.08 -44.14 46.47
C SER A 112 1.37 -44.00 46.94
N VAL A 113 1.60 -43.22 48.02
CA VAL A 113 2.78 -43.35 48.89
C VAL A 113 2.36 -44.02 50.20
N ARG A 114 2.70 -45.30 50.35
CA ARG A 114 2.71 -45.99 51.66
C ARG A 114 4.00 -45.62 52.40
N ALA A 115 3.87 -45.15 53.64
CA ALA A 115 4.96 -45.15 54.63
C ALA A 115 4.49 -45.95 55.86
N PRO A 116 5.32 -46.84 56.44
CA PRO A 116 4.94 -47.61 57.62
C PRO A 116 5.30 -46.85 58.90
N VAL A 117 4.38 -46.79 59.86
CA VAL A 117 4.69 -46.39 61.25
C VAL A 117 3.89 -47.28 62.21
N ARG A 118 4.48 -48.42 62.58
CA ARG A 118 4.74 -48.91 63.95
C ARG A 118 5.04 -50.39 63.97
#